data_AF-A0A8C5L5F5-F1
#
_entry.id   AF-A0A8C5L5F5-F1
#
_cell.length_a   1.000
_cell.length_b   1.000
_cell.length_c   1.000
_cell.angle_alpha   90.00
_cell.angle_beta   90.00
_cell.angle_gamma   90.00
#
_symmetry.space_group_name_H-M   'P 1'
#
loop_
_entity.id
_entity.type
_entity.pdbx_description
1 polymer ?
#
loop_
_entity_poly.entity_id
_entity_poly.type
_entity_poly.pdbx_seq_one_letter_code
_entity_poly.pdbx_strand_id
1 'polypeptide(L)'
;MPLPVALQTRLAKRGILKHLEPEPEEEIIAEDYDDDPVDYEATRLEGLPPSWYKVFDPSCGLPYYWNVETDLVSWLSPHDPNFVVTKSAKKLRNSNADAD
;
A
#
# COMPACT_ATOMS: atom_id res chain seq x y z
N MET A 1 -53.71 4.44 -10.27
CA MET A 1 -53.60 3.32 -9.30
C MET A 1 -52.17 2.81 -9.35
N PRO A 2 -51.43 2.73 -8.23
CA PRO A 2 -50.06 2.22 -8.24
C PRO A 2 -50.04 0.72 -8.60
N LEU A 3 -49.03 0.30 -9.35
CA LEU A 3 -48.85 -1.10 -9.71
C LEU A 3 -48.41 -1.91 -8.48
N PRO A 4 -48.89 -3.16 -8.30
CA PRO A 4 -48.36 -4.06 -7.29
C PRO A 4 -46.84 -4.27 -7.43
N VAL A 5 -46.13 -4.31 -6.29
CA VAL A 5 -44.65 -4.40 -6.25
C VAL A 5 -44.08 -5.55 -7.09
N ALA A 6 -44.75 -6.72 -7.07
CA ALA A 6 -44.32 -7.88 -7.84
C ALA A 6 -44.39 -7.64 -9.36
N LEU A 7 -45.35 -6.82 -9.83
CA LEU A 7 -45.45 -6.43 -11.23
C LEU A 7 -44.40 -5.37 -11.58
N GLN A 8 -44.10 -4.43 -10.69
CA GLN A 8 -43.00 -3.46 -10.88
C GLN A 8 -41.65 -4.16 -11.10
N THR A 9 -41.28 -5.11 -10.25
CA THR A 9 -40.00 -5.85 -10.40
C THR A 9 -39.93 -6.61 -11.73
N ARG A 10 -41.04 -7.25 -12.12
CA ARG A 10 -41.11 -8.09 -13.32
C ARG A 10 -41.13 -7.26 -14.61
N LEU A 11 -41.71 -6.06 -14.58
CA LEU A 11 -41.68 -5.09 -15.68
C LEU A 11 -40.31 -4.39 -15.78
N ALA A 12 -39.68 -4.06 -14.66
CA ALA A 12 -38.32 -3.52 -14.61
C ALA A 12 -37.29 -4.52 -15.17
N LYS A 13 -37.36 -5.80 -14.75
CA LYS A 13 -36.50 -6.88 -15.28
C LYS A 13 -36.66 -7.11 -16.79
N ARG A 14 -37.80 -6.73 -17.37
CA ARG A 14 -38.06 -6.80 -18.82
C ARG A 14 -37.82 -5.48 -19.55
N GLY A 15 -37.28 -4.46 -18.87
CA GLY A 15 -36.99 -3.15 -19.46
C GLY A 15 -38.23 -2.33 -19.84
N ILE A 16 -39.40 -2.68 -19.31
CA ILE A 16 -40.69 -2.02 -19.65
C ILE A 16 -40.91 -0.77 -18.81
N LEU A 17 -40.42 -0.76 -17.56
CA LEU A 17 -40.43 0.44 -16.72
C LEU A 17 -39.16 1.25 -16.99
N LYS A 18 -39.29 2.30 -17.79
CA LYS A 18 -38.30 3.37 -17.86
C LYS A 18 -38.47 4.24 -16.60
N HIS A 19 -37.38 4.54 -15.91
CA HIS A 19 -37.28 5.40 -14.72
C HIS A 19 -37.65 4.74 -13.38
N LEU A 20 -36.74 3.90 -12.89
CA LEU A 20 -36.20 4.09 -11.55
C LEU A 20 -34.79 3.53 -11.62
N GLU A 21 -33.84 4.40 -11.96
CA GLU A 21 -32.42 4.09 -11.82
C GLU A 21 -32.23 3.67 -10.36
N PRO A 22 -31.83 2.42 -10.06
CA PRO A 22 -31.04 2.25 -8.86
C PRO A 22 -29.82 3.14 -9.11
N GLU A 23 -29.70 4.20 -8.30
CA GLU A 23 -28.43 4.88 -8.08
C GLU A 23 -27.34 3.80 -8.07
N PRO A 24 -26.24 3.98 -8.83
CA PRO A 24 -25.19 2.99 -8.87
C PRO A 24 -24.89 2.64 -7.43
N GLU A 25 -25.04 1.36 -7.08
CA GLU A 25 -24.31 0.79 -5.97
C GLU A 25 -22.87 1.27 -6.16
N GLU A 26 -22.48 2.29 -5.39
CA GLU A 26 -21.10 2.71 -5.29
C GLU A 26 -20.39 1.45 -4.83
N GLU A 27 -19.86 0.69 -5.78
CA GLU A 27 -18.80 -0.25 -5.48
C GLU A 27 -17.76 0.62 -4.79
N ILE A 28 -17.68 0.45 -3.47
CA ILE A 28 -16.57 0.94 -2.66
C ILE A 28 -15.39 0.10 -3.16
N ILE A 29 -14.84 0.54 -4.29
CA ILE A 29 -13.52 0.22 -4.77
C ILE A 29 -12.65 0.93 -3.75
N ALA A 30 -12.53 0.34 -2.56
CA ALA A 30 -11.33 0.54 -1.77
C ALA A 30 -10.22 -0.01 -2.68
N GLU A 31 -9.72 0.88 -3.53
CA GLU A 31 -8.36 0.91 -3.97
C GLU A 31 -7.54 0.40 -2.79
N ASP A 32 -7.13 -0.86 -2.87
CA ASP A 32 -6.25 -1.54 -1.92
C ASP A 32 -4.84 -0.93 -2.05
N TYR A 33 -4.76 0.40 -1.96
CA TYR A 33 -3.56 1.22 -1.98
C TYR A 33 -2.94 1.26 -0.59
N ASP A 34 -3.00 0.13 0.13
CA ASP A 34 -2.13 -0.17 1.28
C ASP A 34 -0.86 -0.93 0.82
N ASP A 35 -0.62 -1.02 -0.48
CA ASP A 35 0.61 -1.58 -1.07
C ASP A 35 1.79 -0.58 -1.07
N ASP A 36 1.78 0.39 -0.16
CA ASP A 36 2.95 1.24 0.06
C ASP A 36 3.96 0.43 0.89
N PRO A 37 5.15 0.09 0.37
CA PRO A 37 6.11 -0.76 1.08
C PRO A 37 6.65 -0.11 2.37
N VAL A 38 6.32 1.17 2.59
CA VAL A 38 6.74 1.98 3.73
C VAL A 38 5.62 2.04 4.76
N ASP A 39 5.85 1.40 5.91
CA ASP A 39 4.92 1.45 7.03
C ASP A 39 5.18 2.72 7.86
N TYR A 40 4.55 3.82 7.46
CA TYR A 40 4.68 5.13 8.10
C TYR A 40 4.15 5.13 9.54
N GLU A 41 3.11 4.34 9.84
CA GLU A 41 2.55 4.24 11.18
C GLU A 41 3.48 3.48 12.12
N ALA A 42 4.01 2.32 11.72
CA ALA A 42 5.00 1.59 12.52
C ALA A 42 6.30 2.39 12.69
N THR A 43 6.74 3.11 11.66
CA THR A 43 7.89 4.03 11.74
C THR A 43 7.71 5.07 12.84
N ARG A 44 6.51 5.65 12.95
CA ARG A 44 6.19 6.68 13.96
C ARG A 44 6.10 6.09 15.36
N LEU A 45 5.54 4.89 15.50
CA LEU A 45 5.37 4.22 16.79
C LEU A 45 6.68 3.69 17.38
N GLU A 46 7.63 3.25 16.54
CA GLU A 46 8.91 2.72 17.01
C GLU A 46 9.91 3.81 17.46
N GLY A 47 9.58 5.09 17.29
CA GLY A 47 10.45 6.19 17.72
C GLY A 47 11.79 6.20 16.96
N LEU A 48 11.76 5.90 15.66
CA LEU A 48 12.96 5.86 14.83
C LEU A 48 13.63 7.25 14.76
N PRO A 49 14.96 7.30 14.55
CA PRO A 49 15.66 8.57 14.34
C PRO A 49 15.10 9.32 13.12
N PRO A 50 15.35 10.65 13.02
CA PRO A 50 14.90 11.43 11.88
C PRO A 50 15.31 10.81 10.55
N SER A 51 14.39 10.83 9.60
CA SER A 51 14.61 10.39 8.22
C SER A 51 14.87 8.87 8.07
N TRP A 52 14.65 8.08 9.13
CA TRP A 52 14.61 6.61 9.07
C TRP A 52 13.18 6.09 9.01
N TYR A 53 12.95 5.14 8.11
CA TYR A 53 11.66 4.52 7.86
C TYR A 53 11.78 3.00 7.93
N LYS A 54 10.75 2.34 8.45
CA LYS A 54 10.58 0.90 8.40
C LYS A 54 9.89 0.53 7.09
N VAL A 55 10.55 -0.29 6.30
CA VAL A 55 10.13 -0.70 4.96
C VAL A 55 10.11 -2.22 4.89
N PHE A 56 9.14 -2.81 4.22
CA PHE A 56 9.09 -4.25 4.02
C PHE A 56 9.69 -4.62 2.66
N ASP A 57 10.67 -5.55 2.65
CA ASP A 57 11.22 -6.05 1.39
C ASP A 57 10.20 -6.96 0.70
N PRO A 58 9.71 -6.63 -0.51
CA PRO A 58 8.73 -7.45 -1.24
C PRO A 58 9.22 -8.88 -1.51
N SER A 59 10.53 -9.08 -1.55
CA SER A 59 11.14 -10.37 -1.88
C SER A 59 10.96 -11.40 -0.77
N CYS A 60 10.94 -10.95 0.49
CA CYS A 60 10.92 -11.83 1.66
C CYS A 60 9.87 -11.46 2.73
N GLY A 61 9.22 -10.30 2.59
CA GLY A 61 8.25 -9.77 3.56
C GLY A 61 8.87 -9.34 4.89
N LEU A 62 10.20 -9.28 5.00
CA LEU A 62 10.87 -8.87 6.24
C LEU A 62 11.06 -7.36 6.30
N PRO A 63 10.93 -6.76 7.49
CA PRO A 63 11.20 -5.34 7.65
C PRO A 63 12.70 -5.05 7.59
N TYR A 64 13.04 -3.94 6.95
CA TYR A 64 14.33 -3.30 6.99
C TYR A 64 14.15 -1.81 7.26
N TYR A 65 15.22 -1.15 7.68
CA TYR A 65 15.23 0.26 8.03
C TYR A 65 15.99 1.03 6.95
N TRP A 66 15.38 2.06 6.39
CA TRP A 66 15.95 2.88 5.32
C TRP A 66 16.02 4.34 5.73
N ASN A 67 17.17 4.96 5.51
CA ASN A 67 17.35 6.38 5.67
C ASN A 67 17.16 7.10 4.32
N VAL A 68 16.11 7.91 4.21
CA VAL A 68 15.73 8.57 2.93
C VAL A 68 16.72 9.64 2.48
N GLU A 69 17.44 10.28 3.42
CA GLU A 69 18.37 11.37 3.10
C GLU A 69 19.71 10.85 2.56
N THR A 70 20.23 9.77 3.17
CA THR A 70 21.56 9.23 2.87
C THR A 70 21.52 7.99 1.96
N ASP A 71 20.32 7.44 1.75
CA ASP A 71 20.07 6.19 1.03
C ASP A 71 20.80 4.98 1.64
N LEU A 72 20.98 5.02 2.96
CA LEU A 72 21.56 3.95 3.75
C LEU A 72 20.47 3.01 4.28
N VAL A 73 20.80 1.73 4.48
CA VAL A 73 19.87 0.70 4.93
C VAL A 73 20.44 -0.12 6.08
N SER A 74 19.57 -0.66 6.93
CA SER A 74 19.91 -1.59 8.01
C SER A 74 18.85 -2.68 8.12
N TRP A 75 19.25 -3.91 8.41
CA TRP A 75 18.31 -5.01 8.68
C TRP A 75 17.80 -5.02 10.11
N LEU A 76 18.47 -4.31 11.02
CA LEU A 76 18.13 -4.25 12.44
C LEU A 76 17.61 -2.85 12.79
N SER A 77 16.78 -2.78 13.84
CA SER A 77 16.27 -1.52 14.38
C SER A 77 17.42 -0.66 14.92
N PRO A 78 17.35 0.67 14.81
CA PRO A 78 18.29 1.59 15.50
C PRO A 78 18.39 1.38 17.02
N HIS A 79 17.40 0.70 17.63
CA HIS A 79 17.41 0.33 19.04
C HIS A 79 18.14 -0.98 19.36
N ASP A 80 18.52 -1.76 18.33
CA ASP A 80 19.26 -3.00 18.50
C ASP A 80 20.76 -2.73 18.71
N PRO A 81 21.44 -3.39 19.68
CA PRO A 81 22.87 -3.22 19.90
C PRO A 81 23.74 -3.60 18.69
N ASN A 82 23.24 -4.44 17.77
CA ASN A 82 23.94 -4.85 16.56
C ASN A 82 23.50 -4.06 15.32
N PHE A 83 22.86 -2.90 15.50
CA PHE A 83 22.47 -2.02 14.41
C PHE A 83 23.67 -1.68 13.50
N VAL A 84 23.66 -2.18 12.26
CA VAL A 84 24.70 -1.94 11.27
C VAL A 84 24.09 -1.33 10.02
N VAL A 85 24.61 -0.17 9.66
CA VAL A 85 24.18 0.58 8.48
C VAL A 85 25.07 0.23 7.29
N THR A 86 24.45 -0.08 6.15
CA THR A 86 25.12 -0.43 4.90
C THR A 86 24.55 0.38 3.72
N LYS A 87 25.24 0.34 2.58
CA LYS A 87 24.73 0.96 1.34
C LYS A 87 23.56 0.16 0.80
N SER A 88 22.54 0.84 0.29
CA SER A 88 21.43 0.20 -0.42
C SER A 88 21.92 -0.73 -1.54
N ALA A 89 21.29 -1.90 -1.68
CA ALA A 89 21.63 -2.88 -2.72
C ALA A 89 21.57 -2.28 -4.14
N LYS A 90 20.65 -1.33 -4.36
CA LYS A 90 20.56 -0.58 -5.62
C LYS A 90 21.87 0.15 -5.93
N LYS A 91 22.45 0.83 -4.94
CA LYS A 91 23.68 1.60 -5.07
C LYS A 91 24.92 0.73 -5.24
N LEU A 92 24.97 -0.43 -4.57
CA LEU A 92 26.06 -1.40 -4.72
C LEU A 92 26.12 -1.98 -6.14
N ARG A 93 24.97 -2.25 -6.76
CA ARG A 93 24.92 -2.74 -8.15
C ARG A 93 25.51 -1.74 -9.13
N ASN A 94 25.20 -0.46 -8.98
CA ASN A 94 25.73 0.59 -9.84
C ASN A 94 27.26 0.73 -9.72
N SER A 95 27.81 0.74 -8.49
CA SER A 95 29.27 0.85 -8.32
C SER A 95 30.07 -0.31 -8.91
N ASN A 96 29.47 -1.50 -8.99
CA ASN A 96 30.12 -2.67 -9.57
C ASN A 96 30.04 -2.70 -11.11
N ALA A 97 29.07 -1.99 -11.70
CA ALA A 97 28.89 -1.94 -13.16
C ALA A 97 29.85 -0.95 -13.85
N ASP A 98 30.32 0.07 -13.13
CA ASP A 98 31.26 1.08 -13.66
C ASP A 98 32.75 0.66 -13.55
N ALA A 99 33.02 -0.54 -13.01
CA ALA A 99 34.38 -1.03 -12.74
C ALA A 99 34.86 -2.12 -13.72
N ASP A 100 34.10 -2.41 -14.78
CA ASP A 100 34.43 -3.39 -15.84
C ASP A 100 34.63 -2.71 -17.20
#